data_AF-A0A950N5C5-F1
#
_entry.id   AF-A0A950N5C5-F1
#
_cell.length_a   1.000
_cell.length_b   1.000
_cell.length_c   1.000
_cell.angle_alpha   90.00
_cell.angle_beta   90.00
_cell.angle_gamma   90.00
#
_symmetry.space_group_name_H-M   'P 1'
#
loop_
_entity.id
_entity.type
_entity.pdbx_description
1 polymer ?
#
loop_
_entity_poly.entity_id
_entity_poly.type
_entity_poly.pdbx_seq_one_letter_code
_entity_poly.pdbx_strand_id
1 'polypeptide(L)' 'PGVFAAGDANRGQSIVVWAIGEGRDVARNMDLYLMGETRLPPSIRTPNPVVTKV' A
#
# COMPACT_ATOMS: atom_id res chain seq x y z
N PRO A 1 -8.87 -10.79 7.68
CA PRO A 1 -7.97 -9.79 8.31
C PRO A 1 -6.51 -9.99 7.86
N GLY A 2 -5.80 -8.90 7.52
CA GLY A 2 -4.38 -8.96 7.13
C GLY A 2 -4.11 -9.31 5.65
N VAL A 3 -5.09 -9.12 4.77
CA VAL A 3 -4.91 -9.24 3.32
C VAL A 3 -4.66 -7.85 2.75
N PHE A 4 -3.65 -7.74 1.89
CA PHE A 4 -3.26 -6.47 1.26
C PHE A 4 -3.02 -6.71 -0.23
N ALA A 5 -3.34 -5.71 -1.06
CA ALA A 5 -3.14 -5.75 -2.50
C ALA A 5 -2.61 -4.41 -3.01
N ALA A 6 -1.75 -4.44 -4.03
CA ALA A 6 -1.19 -3.28 -4.72
C ALA A 6 -1.04 -3.56 -6.21
N GLY A 7 -0.86 -2.50 -7.00
CA GLY A 7 -0.66 -2.59 -8.44
C GLY A 7 -1.91 -3.12 -9.14
N ASP A 8 -1.72 -3.85 -10.23
CA ASP A 8 -2.83 -4.26 -11.09
C ASP A 8 -3.82 -5.20 -10.40
N ALA A 9 -3.42 -5.91 -9.35
CA ALA A 9 -4.31 -6.73 -8.53
C ALA A 9 -5.31 -5.91 -7.70
N ASN A 10 -5.00 -4.64 -7.41
CA ASN A 10 -5.85 -3.72 -6.65
C ASN A 10 -6.55 -2.69 -7.56
N ARG A 11 -5.81 -2.14 -8.53
CA ARG A 11 -6.27 -1.04 -9.39
C ARG A 11 -6.78 -1.49 -10.76
N GLY A 12 -6.41 -2.69 -11.23
CA GLY A 12 -6.53 -3.08 -12.64
C GLY A 12 -5.37 -2.53 -13.49
N GLN A 13 -5.44 -2.68 -14.81
CA GLN A 13 -4.33 -2.34 -15.73
C GLN A 13 -3.79 -0.92 -15.47
N SER A 14 -2.52 -0.84 -15.09
CA SER A 14 -1.85 0.42 -14.75
C SER A 14 -0.40 0.45 -15.27
N ILE A 15 0.28 1.59 -15.13
CA ILE A 15 1.70 1.72 -15.48
C ILE A 15 2.60 1.38 -14.30
N VAL A 16 3.83 0.92 -14.58
CA VAL A 16 4.79 0.43 -13.57
C VAL A 16 5.00 1.38 -12.40
N VAL A 17 5.07 2.70 -12.64
CA VAL A 17 5.27 3.69 -11.56
C VAL A 17 4.12 3.71 -10.55
N TRP A 18 2.90 3.41 -10.98
CA TRP A 18 1.75 3.32 -10.09
C TRP A 18 1.81 2.08 -9.21
N ALA A 19 2.18 0.93 -9.78
CA ALA A 19 2.41 -0.29 -9.03
C ALA A 19 3.54 -0.12 -8.00
N ILE A 20 4.61 0.60 -8.35
CA ILE A 20 5.69 0.93 -7.40
C ILE A 20 5.18 1.80 -6.26
N GLY A 21 4.42 2.86 -6.57
CA GLY A 21 3.85 3.75 -5.56
C GLY A 21 2.96 3.00 -4.57
N GLU A 22 1.99 2.23 -5.08
CA GLU A 22 1.08 1.44 -4.24
C GLU A 22 1.80 0.34 -3.46
N GLY A 23 2.80 -0.32 -4.07
CA GLY A 23 3.59 -1.34 -3.39
C GLY A 23 4.32 -0.79 -2.16
N ARG A 24 4.82 0.45 -2.23
CA ARG A 24 5.46 1.12 -1.09
C ARG A 24 4.46 1.44 0.02
N ASP A 25 3.26 1.88 -0.33
CA ASP A 25 2.21 2.18 0.65
C ASP A 25 1.70 0.90 1.32
N VAL A 26 1.52 -0.18 0.56
CA VAL A 26 1.15 -1.48 1.12
C VAL A 26 2.22 -2.01 2.06
N ALA A 27 3.51 -1.92 1.69
CA ALA A 27 4.59 -2.35 2.56
C ALA A 27 4.58 -1.61 3.90
N ARG A 28 4.36 -0.29 3.89
CA ARG A 28 4.21 0.51 5.11
C ARG A 28 3.03 0.05 5.97
N ASN A 29 1.88 -0.25 5.36
CA ASN A 29 0.70 -0.71 6.09
C ASN A 29 0.85 -2.13 6.64
N MET A 30 1.49 -3.03 5.89
CA MET A 30 1.84 -4.38 6.37
C MET A 30 2.75 -4.31 7.60
N ASP A 31 3.77 -3.45 7.55
CA ASP A 31 4.70 -3.24 8.66
C ASP A 31 3.96 -2.72 9.91
N LEU A 32 3.10 -1.69 9.74
CA LEU A 32 2.23 -1.20 10.82
C LEU A 32 1.32 -2.28 11.40
N TYR A 33 0.70 -3.09 10.54
CA TYR A 33 -0.23 -4.13 10.96
C TYR A 33 0.46 -5.24 11.76
N LEU A 34 1.67 -5.63 11.34
CA LEU A 34 2.42 -6.70 11.98
C LEU A 34 3.19 -6.24 13.22
N MET A 35 3.75 -5.03 13.18
CA MET A 35 4.70 -4.54 14.19
C MET A 35 4.09 -3.52 15.14
N GLY A 36 2.95 -2.89 14.78
CA GLY A 36 2.32 -1.80 15.55
C GLY A 36 2.95 -0.42 15.33
N GLU A 37 4.15 -0.35 14.76
CA GLU A 37 4.85 0.87 14.36
C GLU A 37 5.59 0.66 13.03
N THR A 38 5.98 1.73 12.33
CA THR A 38 6.76 1.61 11.09
C THR A 38 7.76 2.75 10.92
N ARG A 39 8.91 2.42 10.33
CA ARG A 39 9.91 3.40 9.87
C ARG A 39 9.93 3.55 8.35
N LEU A 40 9.10 2.80 7.63
CA LEU A 40 9.03 2.88 6.18
C LEU A 40 8.42 4.22 5.76
N PRO A 41 9.04 4.99 4.85
CA PRO A 41 8.52 6.30 4.45
C PRO A 41 7.18 6.17 3.69
N PRO A 42 6.28 7.15 3.80
CA PRO A 42 5.07 7.18 2.98
C PRO A 42 5.44 7.38 1.50
N SER A 43 4.64 6.87 0.55
CA SER A 43 4.86 7.21 -0.85
C SER A 43 4.54 8.69 -1.10
N ILE A 44 5.23 9.29 -2.07
CA ILE A 44 5.31 10.76 -2.20
C ILE A 44 4.01 11.44 -2.65
N ARG A 45 2.97 10.69 -3.03
CA ARG A 45 1.64 11.23 -3.40
C ARG A 45 0.69 10.07 -3.70
N THR A 46 0.12 9.44 -2.67
CA THR A 46 -1.14 8.73 -2.86
C THR A 46 -2.18 9.36 -1.93
N PRO A 47 -3.22 10.04 -2.45
CA PRO A 47 -4.35 10.49 -1.65
C PRO A 47 -5.24 9.32 -1.19
N ASN A 48 -4.77 8.07 -1.35
CA ASN A 48 -5.53 6.90 -0.97
C ASN A 48 -5.63 6.87 0.56
N PRO A 49 -6.85 6.99 1.13
CA PRO A 49 -7.04 6.70 2.54
C PRO A 49 -6.55 5.26 2.78
N VAL A 50 -5.96 5.02 3.96
CA VAL A 50 -5.59 3.67 4.40
C VAL A 50 -6.77 2.75 4.12
N VAL A 51 -6.59 1.79 3.21
CA VAL A 51 -7.66 0.88 2.82
C VAL A 51 -7.81 -0.14 3.95
N THR A 52 -8.51 0.26 5.00
CA THR A 52 -9.11 -0.66 5.96
C THR A 52 -10.46 -1.07 5.38
N LYS A 53 -10.47 -1.85 4.29
CA LYS A 53 -11.70 -2.46 3.80
C LYS A 53 -11.60 -3.98 3.87
N VAL A 54 -12.25 -4.47 4.93
CA VAL A 54 -12.77 -5.81 5.27
C VAL A 54 -11.74 -6.92 5.52
#